data_AF-A0A8J8XYU7-F1
#
_entry.id   AF-A0A8J8XYU7-F1
#
_cell.length_a   1.000
_cell.length_b   1.000
_cell.length_c   1.000
_cell.angle_alpha   90.00
_cell.angle_beta   90.00
_cell.angle_gamma   90.00
#
_symmetry.space_group_name_H-M   'P 1'
#
loop_
_entity.id
_entity.type
_entity.pdbx_description
1 polymer ?
#
loop_
_entity_poly.entity_id
_entity_poly.type
_entity_poly.pdbx_seq_one_letter_code
_entity_poly.pdbx_strand_id
1 'polypeptide(L)'
;MSAGVVSAVDGGPAADGSKSRPECINSSNPYHECTDYCLRKIAEARQRLDDELPDSWKRPPEHRTVHRDCINACNPYHECSDYCFKRIADAKSGLERGEQQPPADVATAAGTSDAVEQQQLEDNDADGQEGAAADDGYPQMTEKQKKLFELRLKMNEARKANQQAMVAEKKRMEPRGESRGVSKQKWLDDRKKKIGKLLDSNGLDMSKAYMLDTQETAEAKYKKWEKEPAPYGWDVFNQKTLYDAYKKRTKDIEVDMEAYNKAKEADPEFYRDASSLQYGKVSNVPEENIDKMVKELKEREEKRKSFSRRRKFNEDKDIDSINDRNEHFNKKVERAFGKYTLEIKNNLERGTALPD
;
A
#
# COMPACT_ATOMS: atom_id res chain seq x y z
N MET A 1 20.17 -54.68 17.96
CA MET A 1 19.20 -55.07 16.93
C MET A 1 17.81 -54.85 17.49
N SER A 2 17.16 -53.74 17.16
CA SER A 2 15.72 -53.56 17.35
C SER A 2 15.23 -52.61 16.27
N ALA A 3 14.27 -53.11 15.48
CA ALA A 3 13.82 -52.56 14.22
C ALA A 3 12.99 -51.28 14.39
N GLY A 4 13.18 -50.33 13.47
CA GLY A 4 12.33 -49.16 13.33
C GLY A 4 11.02 -49.53 12.62
N VAL A 5 9.90 -49.01 13.13
CA VAL A 5 8.60 -49.06 12.48
C VAL A 5 8.35 -47.69 11.87
N VAL A 6 8.57 -47.59 10.56
CA VAL A 6 8.10 -46.46 9.74
C VAL A 6 6.70 -46.82 9.25
N SER A 7 5.67 -46.18 9.79
CA SER A 7 4.31 -46.27 9.25
C SER A 7 4.25 -45.55 7.91
N ALA A 8 4.34 -46.30 6.83
CA ALA A 8 3.89 -45.86 5.51
C ALA A 8 2.37 -45.74 5.53
N VAL A 9 1.86 -44.52 5.41
CA VAL A 9 0.46 -44.27 5.05
C VAL A 9 0.35 -44.49 3.55
N ASP A 10 -0.05 -45.71 3.18
CA ASP A 10 -0.46 -46.07 1.83
C ASP A 10 -1.65 -45.21 1.41
N GLY A 11 -1.41 -44.30 0.45
CA GLY A 11 -2.48 -43.62 -0.27
C GLY A 11 -3.15 -44.62 -1.20
N GLY A 12 -4.45 -44.85 -0.98
CA GLY A 12 -5.26 -45.82 -1.71
C GLY A 12 -5.25 -45.68 -3.24
N PRO A 13 -5.67 -46.72 -3.97
CA PRO A 13 -5.58 -46.79 -5.41
C PRO A 13 -6.45 -45.70 -6.06
N ALA A 14 -5.88 -45.00 -7.03
CA ALA A 14 -6.54 -43.97 -7.81
C ALA A 14 -7.76 -44.56 -8.54
N ALA A 15 -8.93 -43.96 -8.29
CA ALA A 15 -10.15 -44.23 -9.03
C ALA A 15 -10.00 -43.77 -10.49
N ASP A 16 -10.43 -44.65 -11.39
CA ASP A 16 -10.71 -44.51 -12.83
C ASP A 16 -10.07 -43.34 -13.61
N GLY A 17 -9.11 -43.71 -14.48
CA GLY A 17 -9.00 -43.14 -15.82
C GLY A 17 -7.99 -42.01 -16.06
N SER A 18 -7.40 -41.40 -15.04
CA SER A 18 -6.41 -40.31 -15.24
C SER A 18 -4.99 -40.73 -14.86
N LYS A 19 -4.09 -40.79 -15.85
CA LYS A 19 -2.66 -41.12 -15.68
C LYS A 19 -1.81 -39.95 -15.19
N SER A 20 -2.43 -38.80 -14.91
CA SER A 20 -1.80 -37.61 -14.31
C SER A 20 -2.26 -37.41 -12.87
N ARG A 21 -1.33 -37.11 -11.96
CA ARG A 21 -1.70 -36.71 -10.58
C ARG A 21 -2.44 -35.35 -10.61
N PRO A 22 -3.46 -35.14 -9.77
CA PRO A 22 -4.22 -33.89 -9.73
C PRO A 22 -3.34 -32.67 -9.38
N GLU A 23 -2.28 -32.90 -8.60
CA GLU A 23 -1.29 -31.89 -8.19
C GLU A 23 -0.24 -31.58 -9.27
N CYS A 24 -0.28 -32.26 -10.42
CA CYS A 24 0.64 -32.01 -11.51
C CYS A 24 0.31 -30.69 -12.21
N ILE A 25 1.33 -29.90 -12.57
CA ILE A 25 1.16 -28.66 -13.34
C ILE A 25 0.47 -28.88 -14.70
N ASN A 26 0.58 -30.09 -15.24
CA ASN A 26 0.00 -30.49 -16.52
C ASN A 26 -1.30 -31.31 -16.35
N SER A 27 -1.88 -31.37 -15.15
CA SER A 27 -3.11 -32.12 -14.87
C SER A 27 -4.34 -31.61 -15.63
N SER A 28 -4.27 -30.39 -16.16
CA SER A 28 -5.31 -29.81 -17.02
C SER A 28 -5.43 -30.47 -18.40
N ASN A 29 -4.43 -31.28 -18.82
CA ASN A 29 -4.47 -32.00 -20.09
C ASN A 29 -4.95 -33.46 -19.85
N PRO A 30 -6.13 -33.85 -20.36
CA PRO A 30 -6.68 -35.19 -20.18
C PRO A 30 -5.81 -36.34 -20.71
N TYR A 31 -4.89 -36.05 -21.65
CA TYR A 31 -3.98 -37.03 -22.24
C TYR A 31 -2.59 -37.01 -21.59
N HIS A 32 -2.37 -36.18 -20.57
CA HIS A 32 -1.08 -36.12 -19.90
C HIS A 32 -0.86 -37.33 -18.98
N GLU A 33 0.30 -37.94 -19.11
CA GLU A 33 0.81 -38.97 -18.20
C GLU A 33 2.01 -38.39 -17.45
N CYS A 34 1.96 -38.41 -16.12
CA CYS A 34 3.03 -37.82 -15.32
C CYS A 34 4.33 -38.58 -15.50
N THR A 35 5.36 -37.94 -16.05
CA THR A 35 6.71 -38.48 -16.11
C THR A 35 7.43 -38.33 -14.77
N ASP A 36 8.54 -39.05 -14.56
CA ASP A 36 9.35 -38.98 -13.34
C ASP A 36 9.81 -37.57 -12.96
N TYR A 37 9.89 -36.67 -13.93
CA TYR A 37 10.15 -35.25 -13.68
C TYR A 37 8.98 -34.58 -12.96
N CYS A 38 7.74 -34.79 -13.43
CA CYS A 38 6.53 -34.27 -12.81
C CYS A 38 6.36 -34.83 -11.39
N LEU A 39 6.63 -36.12 -11.19
CA LEU A 39 6.54 -36.77 -9.89
C LEU A 39 7.56 -36.20 -8.90
N ARG A 40 8.82 -35.99 -9.33
CA ARG A 40 9.85 -35.33 -8.50
C ARG A 40 9.48 -33.90 -8.14
N LYS A 41 8.92 -33.12 -9.09
CA LYS A 41 8.51 -31.74 -8.81
C LYS A 41 7.34 -31.64 -7.82
N ILE A 42 6.40 -32.57 -7.88
CA ILE A 42 5.31 -32.66 -6.89
C ILE A 42 5.89 -33.01 -5.51
N ALA A 43 6.82 -33.97 -5.42
CA ALA A 43 7.48 -34.33 -4.16
C ALA A 43 8.29 -33.18 -3.56
N GLU A 44 9.06 -32.46 -4.40
CA GLU A 44 9.85 -31.29 -4.00
C GLU A 44 8.95 -30.14 -3.50
N ALA A 45 7.77 -29.95 -4.10
CA ALA A 45 6.81 -28.95 -3.66
C ALA A 45 6.17 -29.31 -2.31
N ARG A 46 5.86 -30.60 -2.07
CA ARG A 46 5.35 -31.07 -0.78
C ARG A 46 6.39 -30.92 0.33
N GLN A 47 7.64 -31.28 0.07
CA GLN A 47 8.74 -31.10 1.04
C GLN A 47 8.94 -29.63 1.43
N ARG A 48 8.85 -28.69 0.47
CA ARG A 48 8.93 -27.26 0.79
C ARG A 48 7.81 -26.79 1.72
N LEU A 49 6.59 -27.31 1.53
CA LEU A 49 5.47 -26.98 2.42
C LEU A 49 5.68 -27.55 3.83
N ASP A 50 6.26 -28.75 3.95
CA ASP A 50 6.58 -29.37 5.24
C ASP A 50 7.75 -28.68 5.96
N ASP A 51 8.71 -28.14 5.21
CA ASP A 51 9.86 -27.39 5.75
C ASP A 51 9.47 -25.97 6.22
N GLU A 52 8.48 -25.33 5.61
CA GLU A 52 7.99 -24.00 6.00
C GLU A 52 6.98 -24.01 7.17
N LEU A 53 6.50 -25.18 7.62
CA LEU A 53 5.59 -25.28 8.76
C LEU A 53 6.34 -25.23 10.12
N PRO A 54 5.89 -24.42 11.10
CA PRO A 54 6.47 -24.39 12.45
C PRO A 54 6.37 -25.75 13.17
N ASP A 55 7.39 -26.13 13.94
CA ASP A 55 7.46 -27.43 14.63
C ASP A 55 6.26 -27.74 15.55
N SER A 56 5.53 -26.72 16.04
CA SER A 56 4.32 -26.92 16.86
C SER A 56 3.16 -27.57 16.12
N TRP A 57 3.18 -27.58 14.78
CA TRP A 57 2.15 -28.18 13.93
C TRP A 57 2.56 -29.56 13.38
N LYS A 58 3.79 -30.01 13.66
CA LYS A 58 4.30 -31.31 13.20
C LYS A 58 3.91 -32.48 14.10
N ARG A 59 3.43 -32.23 15.33
CA ARG A 59 3.01 -33.27 16.29
C ARG A 59 1.68 -32.90 16.97
N PRO A 60 0.63 -33.75 16.92
CA PRO A 60 -0.60 -33.51 17.65
C PRO A 60 -0.38 -33.52 19.17
N PRO A 61 -1.09 -32.69 19.97
CA PRO A 61 -0.95 -32.68 21.43
C PRO A 61 -1.36 -34.02 22.04
N GLU A 62 -0.53 -34.57 22.95
CA GLU A 62 -0.72 -35.91 23.54
C GLU A 62 -1.90 -35.99 24.52
N HIS A 63 -2.51 -34.87 24.92
CA HIS A 63 -3.65 -34.83 25.83
C HIS A 63 -4.84 -34.10 25.19
N ARG A 64 -5.96 -34.82 25.03
CA ARG A 64 -7.18 -34.32 24.38
C ARG A 64 -8.05 -33.58 25.39
N THR A 65 -7.98 -32.24 25.40
CA THR A 65 -8.69 -31.36 26.35
C THR A 65 -10.11 -30.96 25.91
N VAL A 66 -10.69 -31.68 24.94
CA VAL A 66 -11.99 -31.35 24.32
C VAL A 66 -13.05 -32.33 24.76
N HIS A 67 -14.18 -31.80 25.23
CA HIS A 67 -15.34 -32.62 25.62
C HIS A 67 -15.93 -33.33 24.38
N ARG A 68 -16.25 -34.62 24.51
CA ARG A 68 -16.66 -35.49 23.38
C ARG A 68 -17.93 -35.00 22.67
N ASP A 69 -18.81 -34.32 23.40
CA ASP A 69 -20.07 -33.75 22.87
C ASP A 69 -19.91 -32.28 22.42
N CYS A 70 -18.69 -31.75 22.32
CA CYS A 70 -18.46 -30.41 21.80
C CYS A 70 -18.68 -30.38 20.28
N ILE A 71 -19.39 -29.36 19.78
CA ILE A 71 -19.59 -29.15 18.33
C ILE A 71 -18.27 -29.02 17.55
N ASN A 72 -17.21 -28.59 18.24
CA ASN A 72 -15.87 -28.41 17.68
C ASN A 72 -14.93 -29.59 18.00
N ALA A 73 -15.45 -30.73 18.48
CA ALA A 73 -14.65 -31.91 18.83
C ALA A 73 -13.88 -32.55 17.67
N CYS A 74 -14.27 -32.26 16.43
CA CYS A 74 -13.60 -32.72 15.22
C CYS A 74 -12.30 -31.95 14.92
N ASN A 75 -12.06 -30.81 15.57
CA ASN A 75 -10.82 -30.06 15.42
C ASN A 75 -9.78 -30.53 16.48
N PRO A 76 -8.65 -31.14 16.07
CA PRO A 76 -7.62 -31.65 16.99
C PRO A 76 -6.94 -30.57 17.85
N TYR A 77 -7.05 -29.30 17.46
CA TYR A 77 -6.44 -28.17 18.16
C TYR A 77 -7.46 -27.31 18.92
N HIS A 78 -8.71 -27.73 18.98
CA HIS A 78 -9.70 -27.03 19.77
C HIS A 78 -9.45 -27.28 21.26
N GLU A 79 -9.79 -26.30 22.10
CA GLU A 79 -9.87 -26.44 23.55
C GLU A 79 -11.24 -25.89 23.99
N CYS A 80 -11.99 -26.67 24.76
CA CYS A 80 -13.34 -26.25 25.14
C CYS A 80 -13.27 -25.05 26.10
N SER A 81 -13.91 -23.95 25.71
CA SER A 81 -14.13 -22.78 26.58
C SER A 81 -15.42 -22.90 27.39
N ASP A 82 -15.61 -22.03 28.40
CA ASP A 82 -16.83 -21.95 29.23
C ASP A 82 -18.13 -21.84 28.40
N TYR A 83 -18.04 -21.22 27.22
CA TYR A 83 -19.15 -21.16 26.28
C TYR A 83 -19.51 -22.52 25.69
N CYS A 84 -18.50 -23.35 25.39
CA CYS A 84 -18.71 -24.71 24.92
C CYS A 84 -19.37 -25.56 26.00
N PHE A 85 -18.95 -25.40 27.26
CA PHE A 85 -19.55 -26.11 28.40
C PHE A 85 -20.99 -25.67 28.69
N LYS A 86 -21.29 -24.36 28.63
CA LYS A 86 -22.67 -23.84 28.75
C LYS A 86 -23.58 -24.41 27.68
N ARG A 87 -23.16 -24.42 26.42
CA ARG A 87 -23.94 -25.01 25.32
C ARG A 87 -24.17 -26.51 25.46
N ILE A 88 -23.20 -27.27 25.98
CA ILE A 88 -23.36 -28.70 26.24
C ILE A 88 -24.38 -28.92 27.38
N ALA A 89 -24.38 -28.07 28.41
CA ALA A 89 -25.37 -28.10 29.50
C ALA A 89 -26.78 -27.68 29.02
N ASP A 90 -26.87 -26.67 28.16
CA ASP A 90 -28.12 -26.20 27.56
C ASP A 90 -28.71 -27.26 26.61
N ALA A 91 -27.87 -27.98 25.86
CA ALA A 91 -28.32 -29.09 25.02
C ALA A 91 -28.78 -30.31 25.83
N LYS A 92 -28.15 -30.58 26.99
CA LYS A 92 -28.59 -31.64 27.91
C LYS A 92 -29.89 -31.29 28.65
N SER A 93 -30.07 -30.02 29.03
CA SER A 93 -31.29 -29.55 29.70
C SER A 93 -32.45 -29.24 28.73
N GLY A 94 -32.14 -28.90 27.47
CA GLY A 94 -33.13 -28.68 26.41
C GLY A 94 -33.83 -29.97 25.93
N LEU A 95 -33.22 -31.14 26.16
CA LEU A 95 -33.87 -32.44 25.94
C LEU A 95 -34.95 -32.75 26.98
N GLU A 96 -34.96 -32.08 28.14
CA GLU A 96 -35.96 -32.27 29.21
C GLU A 96 -37.12 -31.27 29.16
N ARG A 97 -37.08 -30.24 28.29
CA ARG A 97 -38.09 -29.18 28.27
C ARG A 97 -38.53 -28.82 26.85
N GLY A 98 -39.17 -29.76 26.17
CA GLY A 98 -40.05 -29.44 25.06
C GLY A 98 -41.42 -29.04 25.61
N GLU A 99 -41.71 -27.74 25.74
CA GLU A 99 -43.04 -27.15 25.50
C GLU A 99 -43.05 -25.63 25.79
N GLN A 100 -43.62 -24.88 24.83
CA GLN A 100 -44.27 -23.55 24.92
C GLN A 100 -43.43 -22.25 24.74
N GLN A 101 -43.90 -21.43 23.79
CA GLN A 101 -43.65 -19.99 23.52
C GLN A 101 -44.91 -19.17 23.91
N PRO A 102 -44.97 -17.82 23.78
CA PRO A 102 -44.18 -16.67 24.30
C PRO A 102 -45.13 -15.75 25.18
N PRO A 103 -44.91 -14.44 25.56
CA PRO A 103 -44.71 -13.21 24.72
C PRO A 103 -43.82 -12.06 25.35
N ALA A 104 -43.22 -11.14 24.56
CA ALA A 104 -43.55 -9.72 24.24
C ALA A 104 -43.17 -8.58 25.23
N ASP A 105 -42.63 -7.50 24.63
CA ASP A 105 -42.59 -6.05 24.96
C ASP A 105 -41.63 -5.45 26.02
N VAL A 106 -40.86 -4.41 25.61
CA VAL A 106 -41.02 -2.97 25.98
C VAL A 106 -39.78 -2.13 25.56
N ALA A 107 -40.06 -0.90 25.12
CA ALA A 107 -39.19 0.09 24.45
C ALA A 107 -38.56 1.16 25.38
N THR A 108 -37.90 2.16 24.73
CA THR A 108 -37.56 3.57 25.12
C THR A 108 -36.09 3.86 25.52
N ALA A 109 -35.33 4.65 24.74
CA ALA A 109 -35.20 6.14 24.64
C ALA A 109 -34.16 6.72 25.64
N ALA A 110 -33.49 7.87 25.51
CA ALA A 110 -32.98 8.75 24.45
C ALA A 110 -32.21 9.88 25.19
N GLY A 111 -31.07 10.34 24.63
CA GLY A 111 -30.52 11.71 24.73
C GLY A 111 -29.74 12.16 25.99
N THR A 112 -28.57 12.77 25.78
CA THR A 112 -28.28 14.19 26.12
C THR A 112 -26.97 14.67 25.47
N SER A 113 -27.02 15.90 24.97
CA SER A 113 -25.99 16.71 24.32
C SER A 113 -25.06 17.41 25.31
N ASP A 114 -23.80 17.63 24.94
CA ASP A 114 -22.91 18.59 25.59
C ASP A 114 -22.31 19.56 24.57
N ALA A 115 -22.55 20.84 24.79
CA ALA A 115 -22.05 21.97 24.01
C ALA A 115 -21.11 22.76 24.92
N VAL A 116 -19.86 22.98 24.48
CA VAL A 116 -18.93 23.86 25.19
C VAL A 116 -18.41 24.96 24.26
N GLU A 117 -18.64 26.15 24.77
CA GLU A 117 -18.43 27.50 24.29
C GLU A 117 -16.98 27.82 23.92
N GLN A 118 -16.81 28.52 22.81
CA GLN A 118 -15.56 29.17 22.43
C GLN A 118 -15.56 30.61 22.97
N GLN A 119 -14.55 30.97 23.76
CA GLN A 119 -14.22 32.37 24.02
C GLN A 119 -12.87 32.71 23.37
N GLN A 120 -12.97 33.63 22.42
CA GLN A 120 -11.88 34.37 21.81
C GLN A 120 -11.46 35.48 22.78
N LEU A 121 -10.17 35.59 23.06
CA LEU A 121 -9.57 36.81 23.59
C LEU A 121 -8.62 37.33 22.52
N GLU A 122 -9.03 38.45 21.93
CA GLU A 122 -8.20 39.33 21.12
C GLU A 122 -7.47 40.26 22.08
N ASP A 123 -6.14 40.25 22.08
CA ASP A 123 -5.35 41.37 22.59
C ASP A 123 -4.38 41.79 21.49
N ASN A 124 -4.65 42.99 20.97
CA ASN A 124 -3.73 43.77 20.15
C ASN A 124 -2.66 44.35 21.08
N ASP A 125 -1.39 44.03 20.83
CA ASP A 125 -0.30 44.92 21.19
C ASP A 125 0.73 44.91 20.05
N ALA A 126 0.75 46.02 19.33
CA ALA A 126 1.85 46.44 18.50
C ALA A 126 3.04 46.79 19.41
N ASP A 127 4.25 46.28 19.13
CA ASP A 127 5.34 47.10 18.55
C ASP A 127 6.65 46.29 18.45
N GLY A 128 7.54 46.74 17.56
CA GLY A 128 8.99 46.62 17.76
C GLY A 128 9.70 45.39 17.20
N GLN A 129 10.05 45.47 15.92
CA GLN A 129 11.00 44.59 15.23
C GLN A 129 12.42 45.12 15.40
N GLU A 130 13.31 44.49 16.17
CA GLU A 130 14.79 44.61 16.03
C GLU A 130 15.40 43.26 16.49
N GLY A 131 16.10 42.49 15.66
CA GLY A 131 17.41 42.85 15.14
C GLY A 131 18.48 42.21 16.04
N ALA A 132 18.66 40.89 15.93
CA ALA A 132 19.77 40.20 16.59
C ALA A 132 21.07 40.55 15.86
N ALA A 133 21.65 41.69 16.23
CA ALA A 133 23.04 42.02 15.95
C ALA A 133 23.84 41.80 17.23
N ALA A 134 24.96 41.11 17.07
CA ALA A 134 25.99 41.01 18.08
C ALA A 134 26.62 42.39 18.37
N ASP A 135 27.35 42.41 19.49
CA ASP A 135 28.31 43.41 19.95
C ASP A 135 27.82 44.60 20.80
N ASP A 136 28.45 44.66 21.98
CA ASP A 136 28.96 45.86 22.64
C ASP A 136 28.01 46.82 23.38
N GLY A 137 28.01 46.67 24.70
CA GLY A 137 28.07 47.82 25.62
C GLY A 137 26.78 48.57 25.91
N TYR A 138 26.15 48.28 27.05
CA TYR A 138 25.27 49.24 27.75
C TYR A 138 26.06 49.91 28.90
N PRO A 139 26.61 51.13 28.73
CA PRO A 139 27.54 51.73 29.72
C PRO A 139 26.87 52.45 30.90
N GLN A 140 25.55 52.34 31.10
CA GLN A 140 24.83 53.02 32.22
C GLN A 140 23.78 52.17 32.94
N MET A 141 23.96 50.85 33.02
CA MET A 141 23.15 50.02 33.93
C MET A 141 24.03 49.54 35.08
N THR A 142 23.69 49.91 36.32
CA THR A 142 24.34 49.36 37.52
C THR A 142 24.23 47.83 37.50
N GLU A 143 25.17 47.12 38.13
CA GLU A 143 25.20 45.66 38.16
C GLU A 143 23.86 45.02 38.62
N LYS A 144 23.13 45.72 39.50
CA LYS A 144 21.77 45.33 39.93
C LYS A 144 20.74 45.44 38.80
N GLN A 145 20.81 46.47 37.96
CA GLN A 145 19.91 46.67 36.83
C GLN A 145 20.18 45.69 35.68
N LYS A 146 21.46 45.36 35.42
CA LYS A 146 21.83 44.29 34.48
C LYS A 146 21.28 42.94 34.93
N LYS A 147 21.44 42.62 36.21
CA LYS A 147 20.89 41.39 36.80
C LYS A 147 19.36 41.35 36.77
N LEU A 148 18.67 42.49 36.93
CA LEU A 148 17.22 42.57 36.79
C LEU A 148 16.76 42.39 35.33
N PHE A 149 17.49 42.94 34.37
CA PHE A 149 17.22 42.76 32.95
C PHE A 149 17.40 41.30 32.52
N GLU A 150 18.48 40.66 32.96
CA GLU A 150 18.73 39.23 32.77
C GLU A 150 17.60 38.38 33.39
N LEU A 151 17.13 38.73 34.59
CA LEU A 151 16.01 38.05 35.23
C LEU A 151 14.71 38.19 34.43
N ARG A 152 14.44 39.39 33.89
CA ARG A 152 13.27 39.65 33.03
C ARG A 152 13.35 38.89 31.71
N LEU A 153 14.54 38.84 31.09
CA LEU A 153 14.79 38.07 29.89
C LEU A 153 14.50 36.59 30.14
N LYS A 154 15.02 36.04 31.25
CA LYS A 154 14.78 34.67 31.68
C LYS A 154 13.31 34.39 32.01
N MET A 155 12.57 35.35 32.58
CA MET A 155 11.12 35.20 32.78
C MET A 155 10.36 35.21 31.45
N ASN A 156 10.76 36.04 30.48
CA ASN A 156 10.15 36.06 29.16
C ASN A 156 10.42 34.77 28.38
N GLU A 157 11.64 34.24 28.48
CA GLU A 157 12.00 32.92 27.94
C GLU A 157 11.15 31.82 28.57
N ALA A 158 10.98 31.82 29.90
CA ALA A 158 10.14 30.85 30.59
C ALA A 158 8.66 30.94 30.15
N ARG A 159 8.11 32.14 29.99
CA ARG A 159 6.75 32.35 29.48
C ARG A 159 6.60 31.80 28.06
N LYS A 160 7.57 32.08 27.18
CA LYS A 160 7.59 31.59 25.79
C LYS A 160 7.73 30.08 25.73
N ALA A 161 8.59 29.48 26.55
CA ALA A 161 8.75 28.04 26.65
C ALA A 161 7.46 27.36 27.13
N ASN A 162 6.78 27.92 28.14
CA ASN A 162 5.50 27.41 28.63
C ASN A 162 4.39 27.52 27.58
N GLN A 163 4.34 28.64 26.84
CA GLN A 163 3.39 28.82 25.74
C GLN A 163 3.66 27.82 24.60
N GLN A 164 4.93 27.60 24.26
CA GLN A 164 5.33 26.62 23.25
C GLN A 164 5.00 25.19 23.69
N ALA A 165 5.20 24.84 24.96
CA ALA A 165 4.84 23.54 25.51
C ALA A 165 3.32 23.30 25.44
N MET A 166 2.51 24.29 25.84
CA MET A 166 1.05 24.20 25.70
C MET A 166 0.60 24.02 24.24
N VAL A 167 1.20 24.75 23.30
CA VAL A 167 0.88 24.60 21.87
C VAL A 167 1.30 23.21 21.36
N ALA A 168 2.46 22.71 21.77
CA ALA A 168 2.94 21.39 21.38
C ALA A 168 2.05 20.27 21.94
N GLU A 169 1.59 20.41 23.18
CA GLU A 169 0.68 19.46 23.83
C GLU A 169 -0.72 19.52 23.20
N LYS A 170 -1.25 20.72 22.92
CA LYS A 170 -2.48 20.89 22.13
C LYS A 170 -2.37 20.25 20.75
N LYS A 171 -1.25 20.40 20.06
CA LYS A 171 -0.98 19.77 18.75
C LYS A 171 -0.85 18.24 18.83
N ARG A 172 -0.46 17.70 20.00
CA ARG A 172 -0.40 16.26 20.28
C ARG A 172 -1.78 15.69 20.62
N MET A 173 -2.62 16.48 21.29
CA MET A 173 -4.00 16.13 21.67
C MET A 173 -5.01 16.33 20.53
N GLU A 174 -4.72 17.24 19.60
CA GLU A 174 -5.55 17.42 18.40
C GLU A 174 -5.47 16.16 17.55
N PRO A 175 -6.61 15.50 17.24
CA PRO A 175 -6.61 14.35 16.34
C PRO A 175 -5.99 14.81 15.03
N ARG A 176 -5.00 14.04 14.53
CA ARG A 176 -4.32 14.33 13.26
C ARG A 176 -5.32 14.22 12.12
N GLY A 177 -6.12 15.26 11.91
CA GLY A 177 -7.07 15.37 10.80
C GLY A 177 -6.32 15.08 9.51
N GLU A 178 -6.89 14.23 8.68
CA GLU A 178 -6.24 13.66 7.50
C GLU A 178 -5.67 14.77 6.60
N SER A 179 -4.37 15.02 6.74
CA SER A 179 -3.66 16.11 6.08
C SER A 179 -3.50 15.90 4.57
N ARG A 180 -3.99 14.78 4.03
CA ARG A 180 -3.87 14.43 2.60
C ARG A 180 -4.69 15.34 1.68
N GLY A 181 -5.60 16.16 2.21
CA GLY A 181 -6.37 17.15 1.43
C GLY A 181 -6.07 18.61 1.81
N VAL A 182 -5.99 18.91 3.11
CA VAL A 182 -5.89 20.28 3.63
C VAL A 182 -4.58 20.97 3.21
N SER A 183 -3.47 20.24 3.13
CA SER A 183 -2.20 20.81 2.65
C SER A 183 -2.25 21.23 1.17
N LYS A 184 -2.95 20.44 0.34
CA LYS A 184 -3.13 20.75 -1.08
C LYS A 184 -4.10 21.93 -1.27
N GLN A 185 -5.18 21.98 -0.49
CA GLN A 185 -6.12 23.12 -0.50
C GLN A 185 -5.45 24.41 -0.06
N LYS A 186 -4.76 24.41 1.09
CA LYS A 186 -4.00 25.57 1.56
C LYS A 186 -2.95 26.02 0.53
N TRP A 187 -2.24 25.09 -0.09
CA TRP A 187 -1.29 25.42 -1.17
C TRP A 187 -1.97 26.04 -2.40
N LEU A 188 -3.15 25.54 -2.80
CA LEU A 188 -3.93 26.12 -3.90
C LEU A 188 -4.43 27.52 -3.55
N ASP A 189 -4.90 27.74 -2.33
CA ASP A 189 -5.42 29.03 -1.88
C ASP A 189 -4.31 30.07 -1.71
N ASP A 190 -3.16 29.69 -1.14
CA ASP A 190 -1.99 30.55 -1.06
C ASP A 190 -1.44 30.88 -2.46
N ARG A 191 -1.48 29.91 -3.38
CA ARG A 191 -1.12 30.15 -4.78
C ARG A 191 -2.09 31.11 -5.45
N LYS A 192 -3.41 30.96 -5.24
CA LYS A 192 -4.43 31.89 -5.75
C LYS A 192 -4.25 33.29 -5.17
N LYS A 193 -3.96 33.43 -3.87
CA LYS A 193 -3.69 34.71 -3.24
C LYS A 193 -2.44 35.39 -3.80
N LYS A 194 -1.37 34.65 -4.07
CA LYS A 194 -0.15 35.19 -4.71
C LYS A 194 -0.42 35.64 -6.14
N ILE A 195 -1.16 34.84 -6.90
CA ILE A 195 -1.58 35.19 -8.26
C ILE A 195 -2.48 36.43 -8.23
N GLY A 196 -3.50 36.46 -7.36
CA GLY A 196 -4.39 37.60 -7.16
C GLY A 196 -3.65 38.88 -6.83
N LYS A 197 -2.73 38.87 -5.85
CA LYS A 197 -1.90 40.05 -5.52
C LYS A 197 -1.07 40.56 -6.70
N LEU A 198 -0.52 39.65 -7.51
CA LEU A 198 0.29 40.01 -8.68
C LEU A 198 -0.59 40.57 -9.80
N LEU A 199 -1.81 40.05 -9.95
CA LEU A 199 -2.81 40.56 -10.88
C LEU A 199 -3.36 41.93 -10.45
N ASP A 200 -3.68 42.10 -9.16
CA ASP A 200 -4.14 43.35 -8.56
C ASP A 200 -3.07 44.45 -8.71
N SER A 201 -1.79 44.11 -8.53
CA SER A 201 -0.66 45.02 -8.74
C SER A 201 -0.52 45.47 -10.20
N ASN A 202 -0.99 44.66 -11.16
CA ASN A 202 -1.02 44.98 -12.59
C ASN A 202 -2.40 45.51 -13.04
N GLY A 203 -3.38 45.66 -12.14
CA GLY A 203 -4.74 46.11 -12.48
C GLY A 203 -5.53 45.13 -13.36
N LEU A 204 -5.18 43.84 -13.35
CA LEU A 204 -5.78 42.80 -14.18
C LEU A 204 -6.70 41.90 -13.35
N ASP A 205 -7.86 41.55 -13.89
CA ASP A 205 -8.80 40.61 -13.26
C ASP A 205 -8.31 39.15 -13.35
N MET A 206 -8.76 38.29 -12.42
CA MET A 206 -8.41 36.86 -12.32
C MET A 206 -8.63 36.09 -13.63
N SER A 207 -9.60 36.49 -14.45
CA SER A 207 -9.85 35.93 -15.78
C SER A 207 -8.73 36.19 -16.79
N LYS A 208 -7.95 37.26 -16.62
CA LYS A 208 -6.85 37.70 -17.50
C LYS A 208 -5.46 37.30 -16.98
N ALA A 209 -5.39 36.41 -15.99
CA ALA A 209 -4.14 35.91 -15.42
C ALA A 209 -3.17 35.33 -16.47
N TYR A 210 -3.69 34.78 -17.56
CA TYR A 210 -2.92 34.27 -18.69
C TYR A 210 -2.05 35.34 -19.38
N MET A 211 -2.41 36.63 -19.28
CA MET A 211 -1.66 37.72 -19.91
C MET A 211 -0.29 37.98 -19.25
N LEU A 212 -0.09 37.48 -18.02
CA LEU A 212 1.15 37.62 -17.27
C LEU A 212 2.09 36.42 -17.43
N ASP A 213 1.66 35.38 -18.15
CA ASP A 213 2.52 34.25 -18.48
C ASP A 213 3.43 34.60 -19.66
N THR A 214 4.72 34.35 -19.53
CA THR A 214 5.64 34.42 -20.66
C THR A 214 5.35 33.30 -21.66
N GLN A 215 5.67 33.52 -22.93
CA GLN A 215 5.49 32.51 -23.99
C GLN A 215 6.09 31.15 -23.60
N GLU A 216 7.30 31.12 -23.04
CA GLU A 216 7.95 29.89 -22.58
C GLU A 216 7.17 29.18 -21.46
N THR A 217 6.61 29.92 -20.51
CA THR A 217 5.82 29.35 -19.42
C THR A 217 4.46 28.83 -19.90
N ALA A 218 3.84 29.51 -20.86
CA ALA A 218 2.61 29.06 -21.51
C ALA A 218 2.86 27.76 -22.29
N GLU A 219 3.91 27.71 -23.12
CA GLU A 219 4.28 26.50 -23.87
C GLU A 219 4.59 25.31 -22.96
N ALA A 220 5.30 25.53 -21.85
CA ALA A 220 5.57 24.48 -20.87
C ALA A 220 4.29 23.98 -20.19
N LYS A 221 3.31 24.87 -19.93
CA LYS A 221 2.00 24.48 -19.39
C LYS A 221 1.20 23.67 -20.41
N TYR A 222 1.13 24.11 -21.67
CA TYR A 222 0.41 23.40 -22.72
C TYR A 222 1.04 22.04 -23.04
N LYS A 223 2.37 21.94 -23.16
CA LYS A 223 3.08 20.66 -23.31
C LYS A 223 2.85 19.71 -22.14
N LYS A 224 2.71 20.23 -20.92
CA LYS A 224 2.35 19.42 -19.74
C LYS A 224 0.90 18.92 -19.78
N TRP A 225 0.02 19.64 -20.45
CA TRP A 225 -1.39 19.27 -20.63
C TRP A 225 -1.57 18.29 -21.78
N GLU A 226 -0.73 18.38 -22.82
CA GLU A 226 -0.55 17.36 -23.85
C GLU A 226 0.13 16.12 -23.26
N LYS A 227 -0.68 15.27 -22.63
CA LYS A 227 -0.21 13.97 -22.16
C LYS A 227 -0.16 13.03 -23.36
N GLU A 228 0.98 12.39 -23.58
CA GLU A 228 1.03 11.25 -24.50
C GLU A 228 0.03 10.19 -24.03
N PRO A 229 -0.81 9.66 -24.95
CA PRO A 229 -1.84 8.69 -24.59
C PRO A 229 -1.17 7.46 -23.98
N ALA A 230 -1.67 7.05 -22.81
CA ALA A 230 -1.16 5.85 -22.17
C ALA A 230 -1.48 4.62 -23.05
N PRO A 231 -0.53 3.69 -23.20
CA PRO A 231 -0.77 2.49 -23.99
C PRO A 231 -1.94 1.69 -23.41
N TYR A 232 -2.89 1.35 -24.26
CA TYR A 232 -4.15 0.72 -23.86
C TYR A 232 -4.12 -0.80 -24.10
N GLY A 233 -4.50 -1.57 -23.07
CA GLY A 233 -4.68 -3.02 -23.18
C GLY A 233 -3.44 -3.76 -23.68
N TRP A 234 -3.58 -4.43 -24.83
CA TRP A 234 -2.53 -5.23 -25.47
C TRP A 234 -1.43 -4.39 -26.16
N ASP A 235 -1.66 -3.10 -26.38
CA ASP A 235 -0.69 -2.20 -27.01
C ASP A 235 0.55 -1.95 -26.14
N VAL A 236 0.52 -2.38 -24.87
CA VAL A 236 1.68 -2.36 -23.96
C VAL A 236 2.86 -3.17 -24.51
N PHE A 237 2.61 -4.21 -25.31
CA PHE A 237 3.66 -5.07 -25.89
C PHE A 237 4.03 -4.73 -27.33
N ASN A 238 3.57 -3.60 -27.85
CA ASN A 238 3.88 -3.16 -29.21
C ASN A 238 5.36 -2.75 -29.34
N GLN A 239 5.91 -2.80 -30.55
CA GLN A 239 7.27 -2.37 -30.84
C GLN A 239 7.51 -0.90 -30.42
N LYS A 240 6.50 -0.03 -30.60
CA LYS A 240 6.58 1.38 -30.20
C LYS A 240 6.72 1.56 -28.70
N THR A 241 5.92 0.87 -27.88
CA THR A 241 6.00 0.97 -26.42
C THR A 241 7.29 0.39 -25.86
N LEU A 242 7.79 -0.70 -26.47
CA LEU A 242 9.10 -1.26 -26.14
C LEU A 242 10.23 -0.27 -26.47
N TYR A 243 10.15 0.40 -27.62
CA TYR A 243 11.08 1.46 -28.01
C TYR A 243 11.01 2.66 -27.05
N ASP A 244 9.82 3.13 -26.69
CA ASP A 244 9.66 4.24 -25.76
C ASP A 244 10.15 3.89 -24.35
N ALA A 245 9.95 2.65 -23.91
CA ALA A 245 10.51 2.15 -22.66
C ALA A 245 12.05 2.09 -22.69
N TYR A 246 12.63 1.69 -23.82
CA TYR A 246 14.07 1.76 -24.04
C TYR A 246 14.58 3.20 -24.03
N LYS A 247 13.92 4.11 -24.77
CA LYS A 247 14.24 5.54 -24.83
C LYS A 247 14.17 6.21 -23.45
N LYS A 248 13.23 5.80 -22.60
CA LYS A 248 13.16 6.27 -21.19
C LYS A 248 14.37 5.76 -20.40
N ARG A 249 14.71 4.48 -20.53
CA ARG A 249 15.88 3.89 -19.86
C ARG A 249 17.17 4.59 -20.26
N THR A 250 17.38 4.86 -21.55
CA THR A 250 18.60 5.53 -22.02
C THR A 250 18.75 6.96 -21.53
N LYS A 251 17.65 7.62 -21.11
CA LYS A 251 17.73 8.95 -20.49
C LYS A 251 18.21 8.91 -19.04
N ASP A 252 17.97 7.80 -18.35
CA ASP A 252 18.38 7.62 -16.95
C ASP A 252 19.85 7.14 -16.83
N ILE A 253 20.51 6.80 -17.95
CA ILE A 253 21.91 6.39 -17.97
C ILE A 253 22.81 7.62 -17.98
N GLU A 254 23.50 7.85 -16.88
CA GLU A 254 24.54 8.87 -16.78
C GLU A 254 25.84 8.35 -17.41
N VAL A 255 26.33 9.04 -18.45
CA VAL A 255 27.59 8.71 -19.13
C VAL A 255 28.69 9.62 -18.61
N ASP A 256 29.71 9.04 -17.99
CA ASP A 256 30.91 9.77 -17.59
C ASP A 256 31.84 9.97 -18.80
N MET A 257 31.92 11.23 -19.25
CA MET A 257 32.73 11.63 -20.40
C MET A 257 34.23 11.52 -20.13
N GLU A 258 34.68 11.64 -18.89
CA GLU A 258 36.10 11.54 -18.53
C GLU A 258 36.58 10.08 -18.61
N ALA A 259 35.81 9.16 -18.03
CA ALA A 259 36.07 7.73 -18.16
C ALA A 259 36.05 7.27 -19.63
N TYR A 260 35.14 7.83 -20.43
CA TYR A 260 35.08 7.59 -21.87
C TYR A 260 36.34 8.07 -22.60
N ASN A 261 36.80 9.29 -22.35
CA ASN A 261 38.00 9.83 -22.98
C ASN A 261 39.26 9.06 -22.59
N LYS A 262 39.37 8.65 -21.31
CA LYS A 262 40.47 7.80 -20.84
C LYS A 262 40.49 6.44 -21.52
N ALA A 263 39.32 5.82 -21.72
CA ALA A 263 39.22 4.55 -22.44
C ALA A 263 39.57 4.71 -23.93
N LYS A 264 39.21 5.85 -24.53
CA LYS A 264 39.55 6.20 -25.91
C LYS A 264 41.05 6.40 -26.14
N GLU A 265 41.76 7.00 -25.19
CA GLU A 265 43.22 7.18 -25.25
C GLU A 265 43.97 5.87 -25.00
N ALA A 266 43.42 5.00 -24.15
CA ALA A 266 44.04 3.73 -23.78
C ALA A 266 43.97 2.66 -24.89
N ASP A 267 42.91 2.64 -25.70
CA ASP A 267 42.76 1.68 -26.81
C ASP A 267 42.94 2.36 -28.18
N PRO A 268 44.04 2.11 -28.90
CA PRO A 268 44.22 2.56 -30.27
C PRO A 268 43.15 2.04 -31.24
N GLU A 269 42.49 0.91 -30.93
CA GLU A 269 41.39 0.32 -31.69
C GLU A 269 40.03 0.54 -31.00
N PHE A 270 39.84 1.72 -30.40
CA PHE A 270 38.61 2.08 -29.70
C PHE A 270 37.37 2.03 -30.61
N TYR A 271 37.48 2.53 -31.83
CA TYR A 271 36.43 2.45 -32.84
C TYR A 271 36.59 1.16 -33.64
N ARG A 272 35.91 0.10 -33.20
CA ARG A 272 35.96 -1.22 -33.83
C ARG A 272 34.99 -1.32 -34.99
N ASP A 273 35.45 -1.90 -36.09
CA ASP A 273 34.59 -2.32 -37.20
C ASP A 273 33.92 -3.68 -36.88
N ALA A 274 32.82 -3.98 -37.56
CA ALA A 274 32.05 -5.22 -37.39
C ALA A 274 32.88 -6.50 -37.61
N SER A 275 34.03 -6.38 -38.28
CA SER A 275 34.97 -7.46 -38.59
C SER A 275 36.13 -7.60 -37.58
N SER A 276 36.19 -6.79 -36.51
CA SER A 276 37.28 -6.84 -35.50
C SER A 276 37.25 -8.14 -34.68
N LEU A 277 38.39 -8.84 -34.61
CA LEU A 277 38.55 -10.13 -33.93
C LEU A 277 38.57 -10.04 -32.39
N GLN A 278 38.56 -8.83 -31.83
CA GLN A 278 38.56 -8.62 -30.38
C GLN A 278 37.21 -8.92 -29.71
N TYR A 279 36.15 -9.17 -30.48
CA TYR A 279 34.86 -9.61 -29.95
C TYR A 279 35.00 -10.96 -29.23
N GLY A 280 34.79 -10.98 -27.92
CA GLY A 280 34.91 -12.19 -27.07
C GLY A 280 36.10 -12.19 -26.11
N LYS A 281 36.99 -11.18 -26.14
CA LYS A 281 37.92 -10.95 -25.03
C LYS A 281 37.15 -10.42 -23.82
N VAL A 282 37.46 -10.94 -22.63
CA VAL A 282 36.85 -10.48 -21.37
C VAL A 282 37.31 -9.04 -21.12
N SER A 283 36.41 -8.08 -21.30
CA SER A 283 36.66 -6.71 -20.90
C SER A 283 36.62 -6.62 -19.37
N ASN A 284 37.69 -6.10 -18.77
CA ASN A 284 37.70 -5.79 -17.35
C ASN A 284 36.89 -4.51 -17.11
N VAL A 285 35.58 -4.67 -16.98
CA VAL A 285 34.67 -3.60 -16.58
C VAL A 285 34.87 -3.36 -15.08
N PRO A 286 35.04 -2.09 -14.63
CA PRO A 286 35.17 -1.80 -13.21
C PRO A 286 33.91 -2.25 -12.45
N GLU A 287 34.08 -2.76 -11.23
CA GLU A 287 33.01 -3.30 -10.40
C GLU A 287 31.89 -2.27 -10.15
N GLU A 288 32.24 -0.99 -10.02
CA GLU A 288 31.27 0.11 -9.85
C GLU A 288 30.24 0.18 -10.98
N ASN A 289 30.65 -0.10 -12.22
CA ASN A 289 29.75 -0.09 -13.37
C ASN A 289 28.85 -1.33 -13.38
N ILE A 290 29.36 -2.47 -12.90
CA ILE A 290 28.58 -3.69 -12.71
C ILE A 290 27.51 -3.45 -11.63
N ASP A 291 27.87 -2.80 -10.52
CA ASP A 291 26.92 -2.46 -9.45
C ASP A 291 25.81 -1.51 -9.92
N LYS A 292 26.15 -0.51 -10.75
CA LYS A 292 25.16 0.37 -11.39
C LYS A 292 24.18 -0.42 -12.27
N MET A 293 24.68 -1.37 -13.07
CA MET A 293 23.84 -2.25 -13.88
C MET A 293 22.94 -3.14 -13.01
N VAL A 294 23.48 -3.75 -11.95
CA VAL A 294 22.70 -4.58 -11.02
C VAL A 294 21.61 -3.75 -10.33
N LYS A 295 21.90 -2.50 -9.98
CA LYS A 295 20.91 -1.58 -9.41
C LYS A 295 19.77 -1.30 -10.40
N GLU A 296 20.08 -0.99 -11.67
CA GLU A 296 19.05 -0.79 -12.71
C GLU A 296 18.16 -2.03 -12.87
N LEU A 297 18.75 -3.23 -12.88
CA LEU A 297 18.01 -4.48 -12.97
C LEU A 297 17.07 -4.71 -11.78
N LYS A 298 17.52 -4.41 -10.56
CA LYS A 298 16.69 -4.49 -9.34
C LYS A 298 15.53 -3.50 -9.40
N GLU A 299 15.79 -2.25 -9.75
CA GLU A 299 14.74 -1.23 -9.93
C GLU A 299 13.72 -1.66 -11.01
N ARG A 300 14.18 -2.31 -12.08
CA ARG A 300 13.31 -2.89 -13.11
C ARG A 300 12.42 -4.00 -12.56
N GLU A 301 12.95 -4.84 -11.70
CA GLU A 301 12.20 -5.91 -11.07
C GLU A 301 11.12 -5.36 -10.14
N GLU A 302 11.43 -4.32 -9.36
CA GLU A 302 10.48 -3.62 -8.51
C GLU A 302 9.38 -2.92 -9.32
N LYS A 303 9.75 -2.25 -10.42
CA LYS A 303 8.79 -1.66 -11.37
C LYS A 303 7.88 -2.73 -11.99
N ARG A 304 8.40 -3.93 -12.29
CA ARG A 304 7.61 -5.06 -12.79
C ARG A 304 6.64 -5.59 -11.72
N LYS A 305 7.09 -5.75 -10.47
CA LYS A 305 6.25 -6.20 -9.35
C LYS A 305 5.09 -5.23 -9.09
N SER A 306 5.36 -3.93 -9.19
CA SER A 306 4.35 -2.87 -8.98
C SER A 306 3.46 -2.57 -10.20
N PHE A 307 3.70 -3.21 -11.36
CA PHE A 307 2.89 -3.01 -12.57
C PHE A 307 1.44 -3.45 -12.37
N SER A 308 1.21 -4.57 -11.67
CA SER A 308 -0.11 -4.99 -11.24
C SER A 308 -0.42 -4.43 -9.85
N ARG A 309 -1.25 -3.38 -9.79
CA ARG A 309 -1.64 -2.78 -8.50
C ARG A 309 -2.92 -3.47 -8.00
N ARG A 310 -2.85 -4.08 -6.82
CA ARG A 310 -4.05 -4.63 -6.14
C ARG A 310 -5.00 -3.48 -5.84
N ARG A 311 -6.26 -3.60 -6.27
CA ARG A 311 -7.32 -2.66 -5.88
C ARG A 311 -7.65 -2.91 -4.41
N LYS A 312 -7.78 -1.84 -3.61
CA LYS A 312 -8.17 -1.93 -2.20
C LYS A 312 -9.54 -2.61 -2.11
N PHE A 313 -9.68 -3.59 -1.21
CA PHE A 313 -10.98 -4.16 -0.87
C PHE A 313 -11.86 -3.07 -0.23
N ASN A 314 -13.14 -3.04 -0.59
CA ASN A 314 -14.09 -2.10 0.00
C ASN A 314 -15.06 -2.92 0.86
N GLU A 315 -15.09 -2.64 2.16
CA GLU A 315 -15.90 -3.38 3.12
C GLU A 315 -17.40 -3.14 2.94
N ASP A 316 -17.78 -1.97 2.40
CA ASP A 316 -19.18 -1.62 2.13
C ASP A 316 -19.77 -2.28 0.88
N LYS A 317 -19.00 -3.10 0.16
CA LYS A 317 -19.51 -3.79 -1.04
C LYS A 317 -20.13 -5.12 -0.65
N ASP A 318 -21.31 -5.38 -1.18
CA ASP A 318 -21.96 -6.67 -1.06
C ASP A 318 -21.05 -7.79 -1.59
N ILE A 319 -20.83 -8.79 -0.75
CA ILE A 319 -19.92 -9.90 -1.04
C ILE A 319 -20.69 -10.94 -1.87
N ASP A 320 -20.40 -10.99 -3.16
CA ASP A 320 -21.00 -11.92 -4.13
C ASP A 320 -20.28 -13.28 -4.22
N SER A 321 -19.27 -13.51 -3.39
CA SER A 321 -18.32 -14.62 -3.53
C SER A 321 -17.93 -15.25 -2.19
N ILE A 322 -17.87 -16.59 -2.18
CA ILE A 322 -17.52 -17.39 -1.01
C ILE A 322 -16.00 -17.53 -0.85
N ASN A 323 -15.23 -17.49 -1.94
CA ASN A 323 -13.76 -17.63 -1.92
C ASN A 323 -13.08 -16.64 -2.89
N ASP A 324 -11.79 -16.36 -2.69
CA ASP A 324 -11.01 -15.41 -3.51
C ASP A 324 -10.97 -15.79 -5.00
N ARG A 325 -10.93 -17.08 -5.32
CA ARG A 325 -10.93 -17.57 -6.71
C ARG A 325 -12.27 -17.26 -7.39
N ASN A 326 -13.37 -17.37 -6.65
CA ASN A 326 -14.73 -17.04 -7.08
C ASN A 326 -14.90 -15.53 -7.20
N GLU A 327 -14.36 -14.73 -6.27
CA GLU A 327 -14.34 -13.27 -6.38
C GLU A 327 -13.62 -12.83 -7.67
N HIS A 328 -12.48 -13.46 -7.99
CA HIS A 328 -11.78 -13.22 -9.24
C HIS A 328 -12.56 -13.66 -10.49
N PHE A 329 -13.34 -14.75 -10.39
CA PHE A 329 -14.21 -15.23 -11.45
C PHE A 329 -15.39 -14.27 -11.68
N ASN A 330 -16.12 -13.89 -10.63
CA ASN A 330 -17.19 -12.90 -10.67
C ASN A 330 -16.69 -11.57 -11.24
N LYS A 331 -15.54 -11.07 -10.79
CA LYS A 331 -14.88 -9.88 -11.37
C LYS A 331 -14.55 -10.02 -12.85
N LYS A 332 -14.31 -11.24 -13.35
CA LYS A 332 -14.06 -11.51 -14.78
C LYS A 332 -15.36 -11.48 -15.57
N VAL A 333 -16.42 -12.11 -15.04
CA VAL A 333 -17.77 -12.10 -15.63
C VAL A 333 -18.29 -10.67 -15.70
N GLU A 334 -18.21 -9.90 -14.61
CA GLU A 334 -18.62 -8.49 -14.58
C GLU A 334 -17.88 -7.62 -15.61
N ARG A 335 -16.58 -7.88 -15.86
CA ARG A 335 -15.83 -7.15 -16.89
C ARG A 335 -16.28 -7.48 -18.32
N ALA A 336 -16.69 -8.72 -18.58
CA ALA A 336 -17.09 -9.15 -19.92
C ALA A 336 -18.57 -8.86 -20.20
N PHE A 337 -19.44 -9.16 -19.24
CA PHE A 337 -20.89 -9.18 -19.40
C PHE A 337 -21.60 -8.06 -18.65
N GLY A 338 -20.93 -7.40 -17.68
CA GLY A 338 -21.56 -6.37 -16.85
C GLY A 338 -22.19 -5.24 -17.65
N LYS A 339 -21.63 -4.88 -18.82
CA LYS A 339 -22.22 -3.89 -19.74
C LYS A 339 -23.59 -4.32 -20.29
N TYR A 340 -23.80 -5.62 -20.50
CA TYR A 340 -25.00 -6.19 -21.09
C TYR A 340 -26.02 -6.62 -20.03
N THR A 341 -25.59 -6.86 -18.79
CA THR A 341 -26.46 -7.34 -17.70
C THR A 341 -26.89 -6.23 -16.73
N LEU A 342 -26.65 -4.95 -17.05
CA LEU A 342 -27.03 -3.80 -16.20
C LEU A 342 -28.52 -3.79 -15.88
N GLU A 343 -29.38 -4.03 -16.88
CA GLU A 343 -30.84 -4.05 -16.69
C GLU A 343 -31.27 -5.18 -15.77
N ILE A 344 -30.70 -6.37 -15.94
CA ILE A 344 -30.96 -7.54 -15.09
C ILE A 344 -30.54 -7.25 -13.65
N LYS A 345 -29.36 -6.64 -13.46
CA LYS A 345 -28.85 -6.26 -12.13
C LYS A 345 -29.75 -5.21 -11.45
N ASN A 346 -30.14 -4.18 -12.18
CA ASN A 346 -31.07 -3.16 -11.67
C ASN A 346 -32.44 -3.75 -11.32
N ASN A 347 -32.93 -4.72 -12.10
CA ASN A 347 -34.20 -5.39 -11.81
C ASN A 347 -34.11 -6.27 -10.55
N LEU A 348 -32.98 -6.94 -10.33
CA LEU A 348 -32.72 -7.69 -9.08
C LEU A 348 -32.67 -6.75 -7.86
N GLU A 349 -31.99 -5.61 -7.97
CA GLU A 349 -31.93 -4.59 -6.92
C GLU A 349 -33.31 -3.94 -6.64
N ARG A 350 -34.19 -3.92 -7.66
CA ARG A 350 -35.58 -3.45 -7.55
C ARG A 350 -36.59 -4.52 -7.12
N GLY A 351 -36.15 -5.75 -6.85
CA GLY A 351 -37.04 -6.82 -6.38
C GLY A 351 -37.80 -7.56 -7.47
N THR A 352 -37.21 -7.74 -8.65
CA THR A 352 -37.75 -8.52 -9.79
C THR A 352 -39.07 -8.03 -10.38
N ALA A 353 -39.51 -6.82 -10.04
CA ALA A 353 -40.67 -6.20 -10.68
C ALA A 353 -40.34 -5.83 -12.14
N LEU A 354 -41.19 -6.28 -13.07
CA LEU A 354 -41.14 -5.86 -14.46
C LEU A 354 -41.49 -4.35 -14.55
N PRO A 355 -40.88 -3.58 -15.48
CA PRO A 355 -41.36 -2.25 -15.79
C PRO A 355 -42.74 -2.35 -16.45
N ASP A 356 -43.70 -1.57 -15.96
CA ASP A 356 -44.98 -1.32 -16.65
C ASP A 356 -44.78 -0.63 -18.01
#